data_AF-A0A971ABG3-F1
#
_entry.id   AF-A0A971ABG3-F1
#
_cell.length_a   1.000
_cell.length_b   1.000
_cell.length_c   1.000
_cell.angle_alpha   90.00
_cell.angle_beta   90.00
_cell.angle_gamma   90.00
#
_symmetry.space_group_name_H-M   'P 1'
#
loop_
_entity.id
_entity.type
_entity.pdbx_description
1 polymer ?
#
loop_
_entity_poly.entity_id
_entity_poly.type
_entity_poly.pdbx_seq_one_letter_code
_entity_poly.pdbx_strand_id
1 'polypeptide(L)'
;MSWTKLTDNLYRWTDTCNVYALVHEGRTLLIDCGAGEVTDHLAEIGVEGVDWVLYTHHHREQCQGHARLTKIGAKAAVPAGEAQLFRDPASLWDDLEAHTVYGTPHVRPPRQALRPDRELHDLETFLWGPYEIGLYATPGNTKGAMTYRVRVGGQWYLFSGDLVLEGGKLHTFYDSEWDYGFGGGFQALLSSLAVLHSLLPGTVCPAHGPILTRPRAQIKRLFHRLSAFLKNTYMRDWEWNEGIAGAIAFFSRPTALPGVRKFSDRLYKLGPTGSNCYLLIGQTGRGLFVDCGGLDENWLEITLERLRTRSVFRTLEVLIPSHSHGDHYLQAEFLRRKWGAEVWCLEGGFSDRLEDPYRYNETCLLPYYGLSHTVTPVARRLKEGETFDWDGIPVRMHHLPGQTVYTAGSEVTLEGRRILFVGDNLFAAPEGRSGHEAVVARNGSQIDRQYLQGARTLARIAPDSLLCGHSSEIEHAERQTRQFLFWAQRLTREIRQFSFFEPYALYLDPYWLQYDPYIQRLAPGEEGRVAIVLRNVYGKRMRFRVCPALPEGWQAEPEEFSVTLQPEQIRRLEVKFQIPCEAPAQTHLLSADVTAGSWRWGEFFDARVDVLSAGKRLPRGYARVR
;
A
#
# COMPACT_ATOMS: atom_id res chain seq x y z
N MET A 1 -15.79 -5.43 -28.63
CA MET A 1 -16.41 -6.20 -27.53
C MET A 1 -17.85 -6.50 -27.93
N SER A 2 -18.51 -7.49 -27.35
CA SER A 2 -19.92 -7.79 -27.63
C SER A 2 -20.61 -8.32 -26.36
N TRP A 3 -21.91 -8.12 -26.28
CA TRP A 3 -22.71 -8.68 -25.19
C TRP A 3 -22.66 -10.21 -25.19
N THR A 4 -22.42 -10.78 -24.00
CA THR A 4 -22.64 -12.19 -23.72
C THR A 4 -24.03 -12.36 -23.13
N LYS A 5 -24.94 -12.99 -23.88
CA LYS A 5 -26.28 -13.34 -23.38
C LYS A 5 -26.18 -14.47 -22.34
N LEU A 6 -26.64 -14.24 -21.12
CA LEU A 6 -26.70 -15.26 -20.06
C LEU A 6 -28.08 -15.90 -19.97
N THR A 7 -29.13 -15.09 -20.10
CA THR A 7 -30.54 -15.50 -20.28
C THR A 7 -31.24 -14.52 -21.22
N ASP A 8 -32.54 -14.69 -21.45
CA ASP A 8 -33.33 -13.73 -22.24
C ASP A 8 -33.36 -12.31 -21.66
N ASN A 9 -33.16 -12.16 -20.35
CA ASN A 9 -33.25 -10.86 -19.67
C ASN A 9 -32.01 -10.51 -18.85
N LEU A 10 -30.89 -11.22 -19.06
CA LEU A 10 -29.63 -10.96 -18.38
C LEU A 10 -28.47 -11.10 -19.35
N TYR A 11 -27.67 -10.04 -19.43
CA TYR A 11 -26.52 -9.93 -20.33
C TYR A 11 -25.28 -9.51 -19.54
N ARG A 12 -24.10 -9.86 -20.07
CA ARG A 12 -22.81 -9.40 -19.56
C ARG A 12 -22.03 -8.71 -20.65
N TRP A 13 -21.50 -7.53 -20.34
CA TRP A 13 -20.50 -6.82 -21.10
C TRP A 13 -19.18 -6.85 -20.34
N THR A 14 -18.05 -7.09 -20.99
CA THR A 14 -16.73 -7.06 -20.34
C THR A 14 -15.95 -5.84 -20.82
N ASP A 15 -15.73 -4.89 -19.92
CA ASP A 15 -15.01 -3.63 -20.10
C ASP A 15 -13.72 -3.64 -19.25
N THR A 16 -13.40 -2.56 -18.53
CA THR A 16 -12.46 -2.53 -17.39
C THR A 16 -12.90 -3.50 -16.28
N CYS A 17 -14.21 -3.64 -16.09
CA CYS A 17 -14.86 -4.69 -15.32
C CYS A 17 -16.00 -5.33 -16.11
N ASN A 18 -16.56 -6.43 -15.61
CA ASN A 18 -17.82 -6.97 -16.06
C ASN A 18 -18.95 -6.04 -15.63
N VAL A 19 -19.79 -5.66 -16.60
CA VAL A 19 -21.05 -4.96 -16.41
C VAL A 19 -22.17 -5.95 -16.69
N TYR A 20 -23.09 -6.10 -15.74
CA TYR A 20 -24.25 -6.99 -15.91
C TYR A 20 -25.50 -6.16 -16.14
N ALA A 21 -26.26 -6.49 -17.19
CA ALA A 21 -27.48 -5.78 -17.55
C ALA A 21 -28.70 -6.67 -17.34
N LEU A 22 -29.56 -6.28 -16.40
CA LEU A 22 -30.92 -6.82 -16.29
C LEU A 22 -31.80 -6.04 -17.26
N VAL A 23 -32.59 -6.77 -18.05
CA VAL A 23 -33.46 -6.18 -19.09
C VAL A 23 -34.91 -6.44 -18.75
N HIS A 24 -35.75 -5.42 -18.92
CA HIS A 24 -37.19 -5.54 -18.81
C HIS A 24 -37.87 -4.44 -19.63
N GLU A 25 -38.81 -4.81 -20.50
CA GLU A 25 -39.63 -3.87 -21.29
C GLU A 25 -38.83 -2.75 -21.99
N GLY A 26 -37.69 -3.09 -22.60
CA GLY A 26 -36.85 -2.11 -23.31
C GLY A 26 -36.04 -1.17 -22.41
N ARG A 27 -36.07 -1.36 -21.08
CA ARG A 27 -35.25 -0.66 -20.09
C ARG A 27 -34.20 -1.59 -19.49
N THR A 28 -33.15 -1.01 -18.90
CA THR A 28 -32.12 -1.78 -18.21
C THR A 28 -31.71 -1.22 -16.85
N LEU A 29 -31.38 -2.13 -15.94
CA LEU A 29 -30.61 -1.86 -14.73
C LEU A 29 -29.23 -2.51 -14.88
N LEU A 30 -28.18 -1.73 -14.63
CA LEU A 30 -26.80 -2.18 -14.68
C LEU A 30 -26.27 -2.50 -13.28
N ILE A 31 -25.43 -3.52 -13.18
CA ILE A 31 -24.55 -3.75 -12.04
C ILE A 31 -23.12 -3.37 -12.47
N ASP A 32 -22.55 -2.40 -11.77
CA ASP A 32 -21.32 -1.66 -12.15
C ASP A 32 -21.43 -0.99 -13.54
N CYS A 33 -20.41 -0.23 -13.95
CA CYS A 33 -20.40 0.39 -15.29
C CYS A 33 -19.07 0.34 -16.05
N GLY A 34 -17.98 -0.05 -15.41
CA GLY A 34 -16.66 -0.05 -16.03
C GLY A 34 -16.30 1.33 -16.60
N ALA A 35 -15.76 1.36 -17.83
CA ALA A 35 -15.52 2.59 -18.60
C ALA A 35 -16.77 3.20 -19.24
N GLY A 36 -17.93 2.57 -19.06
CA GLY A 36 -19.23 3.05 -19.53
C GLY A 36 -19.44 2.87 -21.02
N GLU A 37 -18.62 2.07 -21.72
CA GLU A 37 -18.80 1.78 -23.16
C GLU A 37 -20.11 1.04 -23.45
N VAL A 38 -20.66 0.37 -22.44
CA VAL A 38 -21.97 -0.26 -22.45
C VAL A 38 -23.08 0.66 -22.99
N THR A 39 -22.97 1.99 -22.78
CA THR A 39 -23.95 2.97 -23.25
C THR A 39 -24.08 3.03 -24.77
N ASP A 40 -23.01 2.68 -25.49
CA ASP A 40 -22.97 2.75 -26.96
C ASP A 40 -23.58 1.50 -27.60
N HIS A 41 -23.83 0.46 -26.79
CA HIS A 41 -24.20 -0.88 -27.24
C HIS A 41 -25.55 -1.34 -26.67
N LEU A 42 -26.33 -0.45 -26.05
CA LEU A 42 -27.63 -0.78 -25.45
C LEU A 42 -28.64 -1.35 -26.48
N ALA A 43 -28.67 -0.78 -27.68
CA ALA A 43 -29.58 -1.23 -28.74
C ALA A 43 -29.37 -2.70 -29.15
N GLU A 44 -28.15 -3.25 -28.98
CA GLU A 44 -27.83 -4.64 -29.32
C GLU A 44 -28.58 -5.66 -28.44
N ILE A 45 -28.99 -5.25 -27.24
CA ILE A 45 -29.79 -6.08 -26.31
C ILE A 45 -31.25 -5.62 -26.25
N GLY A 46 -31.67 -4.78 -27.20
CA GLY A 46 -33.05 -4.31 -27.31
C GLY A 46 -33.47 -3.33 -26.21
N VAL A 47 -32.53 -2.56 -25.65
CA VAL A 47 -32.85 -1.54 -24.63
C VAL A 47 -32.55 -0.12 -25.12
N GLU A 48 -33.41 0.81 -24.74
CA GLU A 48 -33.38 2.21 -25.18
C GLU A 48 -32.75 3.15 -24.13
N GLY A 49 -32.60 2.68 -22.89
CA GLY A 49 -32.02 3.48 -21.82
C GLY A 49 -31.77 2.70 -20.54
N VAL A 50 -30.96 3.31 -19.68
CA VAL A 50 -30.58 2.78 -18.36
C VAL A 50 -31.39 3.51 -17.28
N ASP A 51 -32.15 2.79 -16.48
CA ASP A 51 -32.87 3.36 -15.34
C ASP A 51 -31.94 3.58 -14.14
N TRP A 52 -31.15 2.54 -13.83
CA TRP A 52 -30.31 2.48 -12.64
C TRP A 52 -28.97 1.82 -12.94
N VAL A 53 -27.94 2.28 -12.25
CA VAL A 53 -26.69 1.54 -12.02
C VAL A 53 -26.54 1.29 -10.52
N LEU A 54 -26.34 0.02 -10.15
CA LEU A 54 -26.01 -0.40 -8.79
C LEU A 54 -24.52 -0.73 -8.73
N TYR A 55 -23.76 0.01 -7.94
CA TYR A 55 -22.33 -0.23 -7.77
C TYR A 55 -22.07 -1.28 -6.71
N THR A 56 -21.18 -2.24 -6.97
CA THR A 56 -20.79 -3.24 -5.97
C THR A 56 -19.82 -2.66 -4.93
N HIS A 57 -18.98 -1.71 -5.34
CA HIS A 57 -18.05 -0.94 -4.49
C HIS A 57 -17.47 0.28 -5.22
N HIS A 58 -16.68 1.09 -4.51
CA HIS A 58 -16.17 2.39 -4.96
C HIS A 58 -14.94 2.38 -5.89
N HIS A 59 -14.35 1.22 -6.18
CA HIS A 59 -13.12 1.17 -6.97
C HIS A 59 -13.31 1.82 -8.34
N ARG A 60 -12.44 2.78 -8.62
CA ARG A 60 -12.55 3.71 -9.75
C ARG A 60 -12.73 3.00 -11.08
N GLU A 61 -11.99 1.93 -11.33
CA GLU A 61 -12.05 1.16 -12.58
C GLU A 61 -13.44 0.56 -12.87
N GLN A 62 -14.29 0.37 -11.85
CA GLN A 62 -15.65 -0.14 -12.00
C GLN A 62 -16.70 0.97 -12.19
N CYS A 63 -16.36 2.21 -11.83
CA CYS A 63 -17.28 3.33 -11.86
C CYS A 63 -16.80 4.52 -12.72
N GLN A 64 -15.64 4.45 -13.37
CA GLN A 64 -15.07 5.57 -14.14
C GLN A 64 -15.99 6.04 -15.28
N GLY A 65 -16.83 5.15 -15.81
CA GLY A 65 -17.83 5.45 -16.83
C GLY A 65 -19.09 6.19 -16.34
N HIS A 66 -19.20 6.47 -15.03
CA HIS A 66 -20.42 7.01 -14.42
C HIS A 66 -20.93 8.31 -15.08
N ALA A 67 -20.03 9.21 -15.48
CA ALA A 67 -20.41 10.46 -16.15
C ALA A 67 -21.17 10.22 -17.48
N ARG A 68 -20.89 9.12 -18.18
CA ARG A 68 -21.62 8.75 -19.41
C ARG A 68 -23.06 8.31 -19.09
N LEU A 69 -23.24 7.58 -18.00
CA LEU A 69 -24.55 7.14 -17.52
C LEU A 69 -25.41 8.33 -17.05
N THR A 70 -24.81 9.29 -16.36
CA THR A 70 -25.50 10.52 -15.93
C THR A 70 -26.03 11.31 -17.14
N LYS A 71 -25.25 11.41 -18.22
CA LYS A 71 -25.66 12.13 -19.45
C LYS A 71 -26.90 11.53 -20.13
N ILE A 72 -27.16 10.24 -19.94
CA ILE A 72 -28.36 9.56 -20.47
C ILE A 72 -29.48 9.42 -19.43
N GLY A 73 -29.34 10.09 -18.27
CA GLY A 73 -30.37 10.16 -17.23
C GLY A 73 -30.47 8.94 -16.31
N ALA A 74 -29.44 8.08 -16.28
CA ALA A 74 -29.41 6.93 -15.37
C ALA A 74 -29.21 7.38 -13.92
N LYS A 75 -29.95 6.76 -12.99
CA LYS A 75 -29.77 6.96 -11.55
C LYS A 75 -28.66 6.06 -11.00
N ALA A 76 -27.98 6.50 -9.95
CA ALA A 76 -26.95 5.70 -9.28
C ALA A 76 -27.36 5.29 -7.87
N ALA A 77 -27.14 4.01 -7.56
CA ALA A 77 -27.20 3.48 -6.23
C ALA A 77 -25.83 2.92 -5.81
N VAL A 78 -25.37 3.28 -4.61
CA VAL A 78 -24.06 2.91 -4.09
C VAL A 78 -24.19 2.23 -2.72
N PRO A 79 -23.23 1.39 -2.31
CA PRO A 79 -23.21 0.87 -0.95
C PRO A 79 -23.17 1.99 0.08
N ALA A 80 -24.07 1.95 1.08
CA ALA A 80 -24.17 2.99 2.11
C ALA A 80 -22.85 3.19 2.86
N GLY A 81 -22.14 2.09 3.16
CA GLY A 81 -20.84 2.12 3.85
C GLY A 81 -19.71 2.78 3.06
N GLU A 82 -19.90 3.04 1.76
CA GLU A 82 -18.90 3.68 0.89
C GLU A 82 -19.42 4.97 0.24
N ALA A 83 -20.64 5.41 0.56
CA ALA A 83 -21.30 6.53 -0.10
C ALA A 83 -20.48 7.84 -0.01
N GLN A 84 -19.74 8.04 1.08
CA GLN A 84 -18.85 9.19 1.24
C GLN A 84 -17.72 9.21 0.21
N LEU A 85 -17.16 8.05 -0.14
CA LEU A 85 -16.08 7.93 -1.14
C LEU A 85 -16.57 8.29 -2.54
N PHE A 86 -17.87 8.13 -2.81
CA PHE A 86 -18.51 8.57 -4.04
C PHE A 86 -18.81 10.07 -4.04
N ARG A 87 -19.34 10.60 -2.92
CA ARG A 87 -19.75 12.01 -2.79
C ARG A 87 -18.61 12.99 -2.75
N ASP A 88 -17.56 12.60 -2.03
CA ASP A 88 -16.36 13.41 -1.84
C ASP A 88 -15.13 12.50 -1.86
N PRO A 89 -14.70 12.07 -3.06
CA PRO A 89 -13.50 11.25 -3.21
C PRO A 89 -12.30 11.84 -2.47
N ALA A 90 -12.15 13.17 -2.50
CA ALA A 90 -11.02 13.91 -1.96
C ALA A 90 -10.92 13.85 -0.42
N SER A 91 -12.02 13.56 0.28
CA SER A 91 -12.04 13.48 1.76
C SER A 91 -11.13 12.40 2.34
N LEU A 92 -10.78 11.36 1.56
CA LEU A 92 -9.82 10.33 1.97
C LEU A 92 -8.46 10.93 2.39
N TRP A 93 -8.07 12.05 1.79
CA TRP A 93 -6.76 12.65 2.01
C TRP A 93 -6.74 13.72 3.11
N ASP A 94 -7.86 13.91 3.81
CA ASP A 94 -7.96 14.82 4.96
C ASP A 94 -7.33 14.21 6.23
N ASP A 95 -7.33 12.87 6.34
CA ASP A 95 -6.71 12.12 7.45
C ASP A 95 -5.66 11.13 6.95
N LEU A 96 -4.52 11.67 6.49
CA LEU A 96 -3.43 10.86 5.96
C LEU A 96 -2.86 9.89 6.99
N GLU A 97 -2.83 10.26 8.28
CA GLU A 97 -2.27 9.42 9.34
C GLU A 97 -3.08 8.11 9.49
N ALA A 98 -4.41 8.21 9.58
CA ALA A 98 -5.30 7.04 9.68
C ALA A 98 -5.18 6.09 8.48
N HIS A 99 -4.84 6.61 7.30
CA HIS A 99 -4.78 5.84 6.05
C HIS A 99 -3.38 5.38 5.64
N THR A 100 -2.32 5.86 6.29
CA THR A 100 -0.94 5.58 5.85
C THR A 100 0.02 5.17 6.97
N VAL A 101 -0.27 5.47 8.24
CA VAL A 101 0.52 5.00 9.39
C VAL A 101 -0.08 3.73 9.98
N TYR A 102 -1.40 3.70 10.14
CA TYR A 102 -2.13 2.58 10.76
C TYR A 102 -2.99 1.77 9.78
N GLY A 103 -2.90 2.09 8.49
CA GLY A 103 -3.61 1.41 7.43
C GLY A 103 -2.82 1.46 6.13
N THR A 104 -3.27 0.69 5.16
CA THR A 104 -2.81 0.82 3.78
C THR A 104 -3.89 1.49 2.95
N PRO A 105 -3.53 2.41 2.03
CA PRO A 105 -4.50 2.96 1.09
C PRO A 105 -4.98 1.84 0.16
N HIS A 106 -6.06 1.16 0.53
CA HIS A 106 -6.80 0.19 -0.29
C HIS A 106 -7.88 0.91 -1.14
N VAL A 107 -8.13 2.19 -0.83
CA VAL A 107 -9.22 2.96 -1.39
C VAL A 107 -8.80 3.58 -2.73
N ARG A 108 -9.62 3.40 -3.76
CA ARG A 108 -9.48 4.03 -5.08
C ARG A 108 -10.80 4.69 -5.46
N PRO A 109 -11.13 5.86 -4.90
CA PRO A 109 -12.44 6.46 -5.12
C PRO A 109 -12.56 7.00 -6.55
N PRO A 110 -13.79 7.24 -7.05
CA PRO A 110 -14.02 7.89 -8.33
C PRO A 110 -13.20 9.18 -8.47
N ARG A 111 -12.66 9.47 -9.66
CA ARG A 111 -11.93 10.74 -9.89
C ARG A 111 -12.85 11.96 -9.76
N GLN A 112 -14.11 11.81 -10.15
CA GLN A 112 -15.13 12.84 -10.05
C GLN A 112 -16.15 12.43 -8.99
N ALA A 113 -16.49 13.38 -8.11
CA ALA A 113 -17.59 13.21 -7.19
C ALA A 113 -18.88 12.86 -7.94
N LEU A 114 -19.61 11.88 -7.44
CA LEU A 114 -20.97 11.57 -7.89
C LEU A 114 -21.93 11.69 -6.72
N ARG A 115 -23.14 12.18 -6.99
CA ARG A 115 -24.21 12.25 -6.01
C ARG A 115 -25.07 11.01 -6.17
N PRO A 116 -24.99 10.02 -5.27
CA PRO A 116 -25.82 8.83 -5.40
C PRO A 116 -27.29 9.21 -5.18
N ASP A 117 -28.17 8.73 -6.07
CA ASP A 117 -29.62 8.83 -5.94
C ASP A 117 -30.15 7.92 -4.81
N ARG A 118 -29.41 6.86 -4.48
CA ARG A 118 -29.77 5.94 -3.40
C ARG A 118 -28.53 5.33 -2.72
N GLU A 119 -28.61 5.21 -1.41
CA GLU A 119 -27.69 4.37 -0.62
C GLU A 119 -28.31 2.98 -0.42
N LEU A 120 -27.46 1.95 -0.50
CA LEU A 120 -27.85 0.55 -0.41
C LEU A 120 -27.39 -0.01 0.93
N HIS A 121 -28.33 -0.48 1.76
CA HIS A 121 -28.02 -1.07 3.06
C HIS A 121 -28.13 -2.60 3.04
N ASP A 122 -27.44 -3.23 3.99
CA ASP A 122 -27.47 -4.68 4.17
C ASP A 122 -28.88 -5.19 4.46
N LEU A 123 -29.21 -6.36 3.93
CA LEU A 123 -30.48 -7.07 4.09
C LEU A 123 -31.72 -6.31 3.59
N GLU A 124 -31.53 -5.25 2.79
CA GLU A 124 -32.62 -4.61 2.06
C GLU A 124 -32.98 -5.34 0.76
N THR A 125 -34.12 -4.97 0.18
CA THR A 125 -34.52 -5.35 -1.17
C THR A 125 -34.64 -4.11 -2.05
N PHE A 126 -34.00 -4.15 -3.22
CA PHE A 126 -34.14 -3.15 -4.26
C PHE A 126 -35.13 -3.67 -5.31
N LEU A 127 -36.19 -2.90 -5.57
CA LEU A 127 -37.24 -3.25 -6.53
C LEU A 127 -36.99 -2.52 -7.85
N TRP A 128 -37.00 -3.26 -8.96
CA TRP A 128 -36.95 -2.68 -10.31
C TRP A 128 -37.69 -3.58 -11.31
N GLY A 129 -38.79 -3.07 -11.89
CA GLY A 129 -39.69 -3.87 -12.72
C GLY A 129 -40.16 -5.15 -11.98
N PRO A 130 -39.95 -6.35 -12.54
CA PRO A 130 -40.31 -7.62 -11.90
C PRO A 130 -39.21 -8.16 -10.97
N TYR A 131 -38.08 -7.46 -10.83
CA TYR A 131 -36.93 -7.94 -10.10
C TYR A 131 -36.95 -7.46 -8.64
N GLU A 132 -36.92 -8.43 -7.73
CA GLU A 132 -36.60 -8.25 -6.33
C GLU A 132 -35.12 -8.58 -6.12
N ILE A 133 -34.30 -7.56 -5.90
CA ILE A 133 -32.84 -7.69 -5.75
C ILE A 133 -32.50 -7.62 -4.27
N GLY A 134 -32.11 -8.74 -3.67
CA GLY A 134 -31.63 -8.80 -2.29
C GLY A 134 -30.21 -8.25 -2.17
N LEU A 135 -29.99 -7.39 -1.19
CA LEU A 135 -28.73 -6.69 -0.96
C LEU A 135 -28.00 -7.30 0.24
N TYR A 136 -26.73 -7.66 0.09
CA TYR A 136 -25.92 -8.27 1.13
C TYR A 136 -24.60 -7.53 1.26
N ALA A 137 -24.27 -7.03 2.45
CA ALA A 137 -22.94 -6.55 2.75
C ALA A 137 -21.96 -7.72 2.67
N THR A 138 -20.94 -7.57 1.84
CA THR A 138 -19.87 -8.56 1.66
C THR A 138 -18.50 -7.89 1.66
N PRO A 139 -18.12 -7.25 2.79
CA PRO A 139 -16.84 -6.57 2.92
C PRO A 139 -15.66 -7.53 2.76
N GLY A 140 -14.55 -7.05 2.23
CA GLY A 140 -13.34 -7.85 2.03
C GLY A 140 -12.39 -7.22 1.01
N ASN A 141 -12.84 -7.11 -0.25
CA ASN A 141 -12.12 -6.31 -1.25
C ASN A 141 -12.17 -4.82 -0.93
N THR A 142 -13.29 -4.34 -0.41
CA THR A 142 -13.41 -3.02 0.21
C THR A 142 -14.26 -3.12 1.47
N LYS A 143 -14.25 -2.08 2.32
CA LYS A 143 -14.92 -2.10 3.63
C LYS A 143 -16.45 -2.11 3.53
N GLY A 144 -17.04 -1.62 2.45
CA GLY A 144 -18.48 -1.59 2.24
C GLY A 144 -18.93 -2.28 0.96
N ALA A 145 -18.12 -3.19 0.37
CA ALA A 145 -18.51 -3.94 -0.82
C ALA A 145 -19.81 -4.73 -0.60
N MET A 146 -20.62 -4.89 -1.65
CA MET A 146 -21.89 -5.61 -1.60
C MET A 146 -22.02 -6.70 -2.66
N THR A 147 -22.82 -7.71 -2.33
CA THR A 147 -23.30 -8.74 -3.25
C THR A 147 -24.80 -8.56 -3.49
N TYR A 148 -25.21 -8.63 -4.76
CA TYR A 148 -26.62 -8.52 -5.16
C TYR A 148 -27.17 -9.86 -5.63
N ARG A 149 -28.30 -10.27 -5.07
CA ARG A 149 -28.96 -11.54 -5.40
C ARG A 149 -30.29 -11.29 -6.10
N VAL A 150 -30.46 -11.85 -7.29
CA VAL A 150 -31.69 -11.68 -8.07
C VAL A 150 -32.08 -12.98 -8.75
N ARG A 151 -33.39 -13.19 -8.96
CA ARG A 151 -33.90 -14.31 -9.74
C ARG A 151 -34.22 -13.87 -11.16
N VAL A 152 -33.58 -14.49 -12.15
CA VAL A 152 -33.82 -14.22 -13.58
C VAL A 152 -34.04 -15.53 -14.31
N GLY A 153 -35.09 -15.64 -15.12
CA GLY A 153 -35.40 -16.88 -15.84
C GLY A 153 -35.55 -18.10 -14.92
N GLY A 154 -36.05 -17.90 -13.70
CA GLY A 154 -36.22 -18.96 -12.70
C GLY A 154 -34.96 -19.34 -11.92
N GLN A 155 -33.78 -18.80 -12.27
CA GLN A 155 -32.49 -19.11 -11.64
C GLN A 155 -31.96 -17.95 -10.79
N TRP A 156 -31.18 -18.25 -9.75
CA TRP A 156 -30.54 -17.24 -8.91
C TRP A 156 -29.19 -16.81 -9.48
N TYR A 157 -28.97 -15.51 -9.55
CA TYR A 157 -27.70 -14.87 -9.90
C TYR A 157 -27.20 -14.04 -8.71
N LEU A 158 -25.89 -14.07 -8.47
CA LEU A 158 -25.19 -13.42 -7.37
C LEU A 158 -24.09 -12.53 -7.96
N PHE A 159 -24.33 -11.22 -8.05
CA PHE A 159 -23.32 -10.25 -8.50
C PHE A 159 -22.43 -9.88 -7.32
N SER A 160 -21.23 -10.44 -7.27
CA SER A 160 -20.42 -10.51 -6.05
C SER A 160 -19.31 -9.45 -5.96
N GLY A 161 -19.28 -8.49 -6.89
CA GLY A 161 -18.12 -7.61 -7.06
C GLY A 161 -16.83 -8.42 -7.18
N ASP A 162 -15.79 -8.00 -6.46
CA ASP A 162 -14.48 -8.66 -6.43
C ASP A 162 -14.27 -9.58 -5.20
N LEU A 163 -15.35 -10.01 -4.54
CA LEU A 163 -15.25 -10.88 -3.36
C LEU A 163 -14.52 -12.20 -3.66
N VAL A 164 -14.76 -12.80 -4.83
CA VAL A 164 -14.13 -14.06 -5.25
C VAL A 164 -14.15 -14.19 -6.76
N LEU A 165 -13.01 -14.59 -7.33
CA LEU A 165 -12.85 -14.86 -8.75
C LEU A 165 -12.76 -16.37 -9.04
N GLU A 166 -12.93 -16.73 -10.32
CA GLU A 166 -12.83 -18.10 -10.79
C GLU A 166 -11.51 -18.76 -10.39
N GLY A 167 -11.58 -20.03 -10.01
CA GLY A 167 -10.52 -20.77 -9.34
C GLY A 167 -10.51 -20.62 -7.81
N GLY A 168 -11.43 -19.83 -7.22
CA GLY A 168 -11.40 -19.46 -5.81
C GLY A 168 -10.18 -18.58 -5.55
N LYS A 169 -10.05 -17.51 -6.34
CA LYS A 169 -8.93 -16.57 -6.35
C LYS A 169 -9.39 -15.18 -5.90
N LEU A 170 -8.44 -14.32 -5.58
CA LEU A 170 -8.65 -12.92 -5.23
C LEU A 170 -8.25 -12.04 -6.42
N HIS A 171 -8.90 -10.87 -6.55
CA HIS A 171 -8.54 -9.88 -7.56
C HIS A 171 -7.14 -9.31 -7.26
N THR A 172 -6.99 -8.68 -6.10
CA THR A 172 -5.72 -8.14 -5.60
C THR A 172 -5.52 -8.54 -4.13
N PHE A 173 -4.28 -8.49 -3.64
CA PHE A 173 -3.98 -8.69 -2.22
C PHE A 173 -4.15 -7.41 -1.43
N TYR A 174 -3.66 -6.31 -2.01
CA TYR A 174 -3.54 -5.01 -1.36
C TYR A 174 -4.87 -4.32 -1.10
N ASP A 175 -5.97 -4.76 -1.72
CA ASP A 175 -7.30 -4.23 -1.44
C ASP A 175 -7.93 -4.87 -0.19
N SER A 176 -7.48 -6.08 0.19
CA SER A 176 -7.93 -6.78 1.41
C SER A 176 -6.98 -6.62 2.61
N GLU A 177 -5.87 -5.92 2.42
CA GLU A 177 -4.98 -5.53 3.50
C GLU A 177 -5.40 -4.11 3.93
N TRP A 178 -6.00 -3.96 5.11
CA TRP A 178 -6.63 -2.68 5.52
C TRP A 178 -5.91 -2.01 6.68
N ASP A 179 -5.20 -2.80 7.46
CA ASP A 179 -4.82 -2.51 8.83
C ASP A 179 -3.40 -2.99 9.10
N TYR A 180 -2.47 -2.68 8.19
CA TYR A 180 -1.04 -2.83 8.43
C TYR A 180 -0.64 -4.24 8.90
N GLY A 181 -1.10 -5.27 8.20
CA GLY A 181 -0.80 -6.66 8.52
C GLY A 181 -1.60 -7.30 9.66
N PHE A 182 -2.56 -6.61 10.29
CA PHE A 182 -3.40 -7.20 11.36
C PHE A 182 -4.51 -8.13 10.81
N GLY A 183 -4.84 -8.02 9.52
CA GLY A 183 -5.64 -9.00 8.80
C GLY A 183 -7.15 -8.78 8.88
N GLY A 184 -7.61 -7.61 9.34
CA GLY A 184 -9.03 -7.27 9.45
C GLY A 184 -9.78 -7.40 8.13
N GLY A 185 -9.17 -6.99 7.00
CA GLY A 185 -9.79 -7.13 5.68
C GLY A 185 -9.94 -8.59 5.23
N PHE A 186 -8.93 -9.44 5.48
CA PHE A 186 -9.05 -10.87 5.20
C PHE A 186 -10.03 -11.59 6.12
N GLN A 187 -10.17 -11.17 7.38
CA GLN A 187 -11.18 -11.69 8.30
C GLN A 187 -12.60 -11.31 7.83
N ALA A 188 -12.81 -10.06 7.41
CA ALA A 188 -14.06 -9.63 6.79
C ALA A 188 -14.36 -10.45 5.52
N LEU A 189 -13.35 -10.68 4.67
CA LEU A 189 -13.48 -11.51 3.48
C LEU A 189 -13.92 -12.94 3.81
N LEU A 190 -13.36 -13.58 4.85
CA LEU A 190 -13.77 -14.92 5.29
C LEU A 190 -15.24 -14.96 5.72
N SER A 191 -15.71 -13.97 6.47
CA SER A 191 -17.13 -13.83 6.83
C SER A 191 -18.01 -13.67 5.59
N SER A 192 -17.59 -12.83 4.64
CA SER A 192 -18.31 -12.58 3.39
C SER A 192 -18.38 -13.82 2.49
N LEU A 193 -17.33 -14.66 2.45
CA LEU A 193 -17.38 -15.94 1.77
C LEU A 193 -18.41 -16.90 2.39
N ALA A 194 -18.59 -16.87 3.71
CA ALA A 194 -19.63 -17.64 4.38
C ALA A 194 -21.04 -17.14 4.02
N VAL A 195 -21.24 -15.82 3.97
CA VAL A 195 -22.48 -15.19 3.48
C VAL A 195 -22.76 -15.63 2.04
N LEU A 196 -21.82 -15.44 1.11
CA LEU A 196 -21.98 -15.82 -0.29
C LEU A 196 -22.29 -17.33 -0.44
N HIS A 197 -21.63 -18.18 0.35
CA HIS A 197 -21.91 -19.62 0.34
C HIS A 197 -23.34 -19.96 0.81
N SER A 198 -23.90 -19.20 1.74
CA SER A 198 -25.29 -19.38 2.23
C SER A 198 -26.35 -19.03 1.18
N LEU A 199 -26.01 -18.18 0.21
CA LEU A 199 -26.91 -17.74 -0.87
C LEU A 199 -27.04 -18.77 -2.01
N LEU A 200 -26.27 -19.87 -1.96
CA LEU A 200 -26.27 -20.93 -2.97
C LEU A 200 -27.43 -21.93 -2.77
N PRO A 201 -27.98 -22.52 -3.85
CA PRO A 201 -27.48 -22.51 -5.23
C PRO A 201 -27.75 -21.21 -5.99
N GLY A 202 -26.75 -20.72 -6.70
CA GLY A 202 -26.82 -19.54 -7.57
C GLY A 202 -25.57 -19.43 -8.46
N THR A 203 -25.71 -18.75 -9.59
CA THR A 203 -24.60 -18.41 -10.50
C THR A 203 -23.88 -17.19 -9.96
N VAL A 204 -22.58 -17.30 -9.66
CA VAL A 204 -21.78 -16.19 -9.12
C VAL A 204 -21.11 -15.42 -10.26
N CYS A 205 -21.39 -14.13 -10.31
CA CYS A 205 -21.07 -13.17 -11.35
C CYS A 205 -20.12 -12.10 -10.79
N PRO A 206 -18.79 -12.29 -10.90
CA PRO A 206 -17.82 -11.35 -10.34
C PRO A 206 -17.64 -10.10 -11.21
N ALA A 207 -17.16 -9.00 -10.63
CA ALA A 207 -16.80 -7.80 -11.36
C ALA A 207 -15.58 -8.02 -12.27
N HIS A 208 -14.68 -8.95 -11.97
CA HIS A 208 -13.57 -9.29 -12.88
C HIS A 208 -13.51 -10.79 -13.20
N GLY A 209 -12.98 -11.12 -14.39
CA GLY A 209 -12.83 -12.51 -14.82
C GLY A 209 -14.13 -13.21 -15.24
N PRO A 210 -14.12 -14.54 -15.42
CA PRO A 210 -15.30 -15.28 -15.86
C PRO A 210 -16.29 -15.56 -14.71
N ILE A 211 -17.53 -15.86 -15.08
CA ILE A 211 -18.55 -16.40 -14.17
C ILE A 211 -18.03 -17.69 -13.53
N LEU A 212 -18.27 -17.87 -12.23
CA LEU A 212 -17.68 -18.98 -11.50
C LEU A 212 -18.28 -20.33 -11.92
N THR A 213 -17.42 -21.33 -12.10
CA THR A 213 -17.84 -22.72 -12.29
C THR A 213 -17.91 -23.45 -10.94
N ARG A 214 -18.99 -24.19 -10.65
CA ARG A 214 -19.14 -24.93 -9.38
C ARG A 214 -18.86 -24.04 -8.13
N PRO A 215 -19.53 -22.87 -7.99
CA PRO A 215 -19.17 -21.85 -7.01
C PRO A 215 -19.06 -22.37 -5.57
N ARG A 216 -19.94 -23.30 -5.16
CA ARG A 216 -19.90 -23.93 -3.83
C ARG A 216 -18.55 -24.54 -3.49
N ALA A 217 -17.94 -25.26 -4.43
CA ALA A 217 -16.64 -25.92 -4.20
C ALA A 217 -15.50 -24.90 -4.16
N GLN A 218 -15.56 -23.89 -5.03
CA GLN A 218 -14.51 -22.86 -5.10
C GLN A 218 -14.49 -21.94 -3.89
N ILE A 219 -15.66 -21.48 -3.44
CA ILE A 219 -15.81 -20.63 -2.25
C ILE A 219 -15.30 -21.37 -1.01
N LYS A 220 -15.72 -22.63 -0.82
CA LYS A 220 -15.18 -23.48 0.27
C LYS A 220 -13.67 -23.63 0.19
N ARG A 221 -13.11 -23.85 -1.01
CA ARG A 221 -11.66 -24.00 -1.20
C ARG A 221 -10.91 -22.70 -0.90
N LEU A 222 -11.43 -21.54 -1.28
CA LEU A 222 -10.85 -20.25 -0.92
C LEU A 222 -10.92 -20.04 0.61
N PHE A 223 -12.09 -20.24 1.22
CA PHE A 223 -12.29 -20.10 2.66
C PHE A 223 -11.27 -20.91 3.47
N HIS A 224 -11.13 -22.21 3.20
CA HIS A 224 -10.20 -23.06 3.97
C HIS A 224 -8.73 -22.68 3.76
N ARG A 225 -8.33 -22.38 2.52
CA ARG A 225 -6.93 -22.00 2.22
C ARG A 225 -6.58 -20.64 2.82
N LEU A 226 -7.48 -19.66 2.72
CA LEU A 226 -7.27 -18.33 3.28
C LEU A 226 -7.24 -18.40 4.81
N SER A 227 -8.18 -19.10 5.44
CA SER A 227 -8.18 -19.30 6.90
C SER A 227 -6.87 -19.94 7.39
N ALA A 228 -6.39 -20.98 6.69
CA ALA A 228 -5.12 -21.61 7.02
C ALA A 228 -3.92 -20.68 6.78
N PHE A 229 -3.93 -19.89 5.71
CA PHE A 229 -2.87 -18.91 5.41
C PHE A 229 -2.79 -17.81 6.48
N LEU A 230 -3.92 -17.22 6.85
CA LEU A 230 -3.98 -16.20 7.90
C LEU A 230 -3.44 -16.74 9.22
N LYS A 231 -3.93 -17.90 9.65
CA LYS A 231 -3.56 -18.51 10.93
C LYS A 231 -2.09 -18.91 11.01
N ASN A 232 -1.52 -19.44 9.92
CA ASN A 232 -0.24 -20.15 9.99
C ASN A 232 0.92 -19.42 9.32
N THR A 233 0.66 -18.33 8.58
CA THR A 233 1.67 -17.70 7.73
C THR A 233 1.60 -16.17 7.72
N TYR A 234 0.42 -15.58 7.52
CA TYR A 234 0.31 -14.12 7.32
C TYR A 234 0.25 -13.32 8.62
N MET A 235 -0.60 -13.74 9.57
CA MET A 235 -0.63 -13.07 10.88
C MET A 235 0.65 -13.38 11.64
N ARG A 236 1.14 -12.38 12.40
CA ARG A 236 2.29 -12.57 13.29
C ARG A 236 2.05 -13.78 14.18
N ASP A 237 3.04 -14.66 14.24
CA ASP A 237 2.98 -15.86 15.07
C ASP A 237 3.45 -15.60 16.52
N TRP A 238 3.56 -14.32 16.88
CA TRP A 238 3.99 -13.77 18.16
C TRP A 238 3.19 -12.48 18.40
N GLU A 239 2.87 -12.16 19.66
CA GLU A 239 2.21 -10.88 19.96
C GLU A 239 3.23 -9.75 20.18
N TRP A 240 2.88 -8.51 19.84
CA TRP A 240 3.74 -7.34 20.12
C TRP A 240 4.14 -7.25 21.59
N ASN A 241 3.16 -7.48 22.47
CA ASN A 241 3.36 -7.53 23.92
C ASN A 241 4.11 -8.79 24.37
N GLU A 242 4.02 -9.92 23.65
CA GLU A 242 4.86 -11.11 23.85
C GLU A 242 6.28 -10.93 23.30
N GLY A 243 6.52 -10.04 22.34
CA GLY A 243 7.85 -9.60 21.93
C GLY A 243 8.53 -8.79 23.03
N ILE A 244 7.75 -7.95 23.73
CA ILE A 244 8.20 -7.20 24.91
C ILE A 244 8.29 -8.09 26.16
N ALA A 245 7.34 -9.02 26.38
CA ALA A 245 7.24 -9.87 27.57
C ALA A 245 8.04 -11.19 27.47
N GLY A 246 8.12 -11.79 26.28
CA GLY A 246 8.94 -12.96 25.97
C GLY A 246 10.42 -12.62 25.81
N ALA A 247 10.76 -11.33 25.65
CA ALA A 247 12.12 -10.80 25.65
C ALA A 247 12.38 -9.79 26.78
N ILE A 248 11.81 -10.04 27.98
CA ILE A 248 12.13 -9.29 29.22
C ILE A 248 13.64 -9.36 29.55
N ALA A 249 14.40 -10.25 28.91
CA ALA A 249 15.86 -10.21 28.90
C ALA A 249 16.38 -9.19 27.87
N PHE A 250 16.23 -7.90 28.15
CA PHE A 250 17.11 -6.92 27.52
C PHE A 250 18.56 -7.30 27.86
N PHE A 251 19.35 -7.62 26.84
CA PHE A 251 20.77 -7.93 27.02
C PHE A 251 21.56 -6.68 27.38
N SER A 252 21.14 -5.54 26.84
CA SER A 252 21.64 -4.26 27.28
C SER A 252 21.27 -4.02 28.75
N ARG A 253 22.21 -3.49 29.53
CA ARG A 253 22.03 -3.23 30.96
C ARG A 253 21.53 -1.80 31.16
N PRO A 254 20.55 -1.55 32.05
CA PRO A 254 20.12 -0.18 32.32
C PRO A 254 21.30 0.64 32.86
N THR A 255 21.37 1.91 32.46
CA THR A 255 22.34 2.85 33.03
C THR A 255 21.67 3.69 34.12
N ALA A 256 22.45 4.57 34.78
CA ALA A 256 21.89 5.56 35.69
C ALA A 256 21.08 6.66 34.99
N LEU A 257 21.04 6.71 33.65
CA LEU A 257 20.17 7.61 32.89
C LEU A 257 18.89 6.86 32.49
N PRO A 258 17.70 7.37 32.87
CA PRO A 258 16.43 6.77 32.46
C PRO A 258 16.32 6.68 30.95
N GLY A 259 15.85 5.54 30.44
CA GLY A 259 15.69 5.30 28.99
C GLY A 259 17.00 5.06 28.23
N VAL A 260 18.14 4.89 28.93
CA VAL A 260 19.42 4.53 28.32
C VAL A 260 19.91 3.20 28.86
N ARG A 261 20.21 2.28 27.95
CA ARG A 261 20.78 0.97 28.24
C ARG A 261 22.12 0.82 27.53
N LYS A 262 23.06 0.13 28.16
CA LYS A 262 24.40 -0.15 27.65
C LYS A 262 24.44 -1.58 27.10
N PHE A 263 24.62 -1.75 25.80
CA PHE A 263 24.75 -3.05 25.15
C PHE A 263 26.20 -3.55 25.22
N SER A 264 27.16 -2.68 24.93
CA SER A 264 28.60 -2.94 25.04
C SER A 264 29.34 -1.69 25.52
N ASP A 265 30.67 -1.72 25.64
CA ASP A 265 31.43 -0.53 26.04
C ASP A 265 31.29 0.64 25.07
N ARG A 266 30.93 0.35 23.81
CA ARG A 266 30.84 1.32 22.71
C ARG A 266 29.46 1.40 22.08
N LEU A 267 28.45 0.76 22.66
CA LEU A 267 27.11 0.74 22.07
C LEU A 267 26.03 0.89 23.14
N TYR A 268 25.19 1.90 22.95
CA TYR A 268 24.10 2.24 23.83
C TYR A 268 22.78 2.18 23.07
N LYS A 269 21.73 1.69 23.73
CA LYS A 269 20.35 1.74 23.27
C LYS A 269 19.62 2.84 24.02
N LEU A 270 18.97 3.73 23.28
CA LEU A 270 18.19 4.86 23.78
C LEU A 270 16.72 4.66 23.40
N GLY A 271 15.83 5.10 24.29
CA GLY A 271 14.38 5.12 24.07
C GLY A 271 13.62 4.33 25.14
N PRO A 272 12.71 4.96 25.90
CA PRO A 272 11.87 4.27 26.88
C PRO A 272 10.60 3.62 26.26
N THR A 273 10.20 3.97 25.04
CA THR A 273 8.93 3.53 24.40
C THR A 273 9.00 3.58 22.88
N GLY A 274 8.34 2.63 22.19
CA GLY A 274 8.14 2.68 20.73
C GLY A 274 9.35 2.16 19.96
N SER A 275 10.14 3.05 19.37
CA SER A 275 11.30 2.75 18.50
C SER A 275 12.64 2.75 19.26
N ASN A 276 13.54 1.86 18.86
CA ASN A 276 14.89 1.75 19.39
C ASN A 276 15.84 2.67 18.63
N CYS A 277 16.61 3.47 19.37
CA CYS A 277 17.69 4.28 18.79
C CYS A 277 19.03 3.79 19.35
N TYR A 278 20.05 3.66 18.51
CA TYR A 278 21.34 3.10 18.92
C TYR A 278 22.48 4.11 18.75
N LEU A 279 23.23 4.37 19.81
CA LEU A 279 24.41 5.24 19.79
C LEU A 279 25.69 4.40 19.82
N LEU A 280 26.35 4.31 18.67
CA LEU A 280 27.67 3.70 18.49
C LEU A 280 28.77 4.74 18.75
N ILE A 281 29.76 4.37 19.54
CA ILE A 281 30.83 5.27 19.99
C ILE A 281 32.18 4.78 19.50
N GLY A 282 32.86 5.60 18.71
CA GLY A 282 34.19 5.34 18.20
C GLY A 282 35.31 5.46 19.24
N GLN A 283 36.53 5.10 18.83
CA GLN A 283 37.72 5.09 19.68
C GLN A 283 38.07 6.44 20.30
N THR A 284 37.87 7.54 19.57
CA THR A 284 38.17 8.90 20.03
C THR A 284 36.96 9.61 20.64
N GLY A 285 35.82 8.91 20.73
CA GLY A 285 34.57 9.40 21.29
C GLY A 285 33.61 9.99 20.27
N ARG A 286 33.75 9.68 18.97
CA ARG A 286 32.82 10.12 17.92
C ARG A 286 31.56 9.25 17.92
N GLY A 287 30.40 9.87 18.03
CA GLY A 287 29.09 9.22 18.11
C GLY A 287 28.39 9.11 16.76
N LEU A 288 27.86 7.92 16.46
CA LEU A 288 27.00 7.62 15.33
C LEU A 288 25.68 7.05 15.84
N PHE A 289 24.57 7.62 15.40
CA PHE A 289 23.24 7.04 15.60
C PHE A 289 22.88 6.06 14.50
N VAL A 290 22.31 4.92 14.88
CA VAL A 290 21.45 4.12 14.01
C VAL A 290 20.03 4.29 14.52
N ASP A 291 19.16 4.84 13.68
CA ASP A 291 17.82 5.32 14.02
C ASP A 291 17.77 6.43 15.09
N CYS A 292 16.81 7.34 14.92
CA CYS A 292 16.47 8.41 15.84
C CYS A 292 15.01 8.87 15.63
N GLY A 293 14.06 8.12 16.19
CA GLY A 293 12.63 8.42 16.05
C GLY A 293 11.82 7.98 17.27
N GLY A 294 10.64 8.59 17.45
CA GLY A 294 9.74 8.31 18.58
C GLY A 294 10.19 8.90 19.92
N LEU A 295 11.19 9.79 19.93
CA LEU A 295 11.76 10.37 21.15
C LEU A 295 11.29 11.81 21.38
N ASP A 296 10.95 12.14 22.63
CA ASP A 296 10.77 13.54 23.04
C ASP A 296 12.10 14.30 22.90
N GLU A 297 12.09 15.43 22.19
CA GLU A 297 13.31 16.19 21.88
C GLU A 297 13.99 16.75 23.14
N ASN A 298 13.22 17.17 24.15
CA ASN A 298 13.80 17.68 25.40
C ASN A 298 14.50 16.55 26.16
N TRP A 299 13.85 15.38 26.25
CA TRP A 299 14.47 14.20 26.83
C TRP A 299 15.74 13.80 26.09
N LEU A 300 15.71 13.82 24.74
CA LEU A 300 16.86 13.49 23.91
C LEU A 300 18.03 14.49 24.12
N GLU A 301 17.75 15.80 24.15
CA GLU A 301 18.75 16.85 24.42
C GLU A 301 19.42 16.64 25.78
N ILE A 302 18.61 16.50 26.83
CA ILE A 302 19.10 16.30 28.21
C ILE A 302 19.92 15.00 28.31
N THR A 303 19.47 13.93 27.66
CA THR A 303 20.13 12.63 27.70
C THR A 303 21.48 12.67 27.00
N LEU A 304 21.54 13.24 25.80
CA LEU A 304 22.79 13.39 25.05
C LEU A 304 23.79 14.30 25.76
N GLU A 305 23.34 15.41 26.35
CA GLU A 305 24.22 16.29 27.14
C GLU A 305 24.76 15.59 28.39
N ARG A 306 23.94 14.79 29.07
CA ARG A 306 24.38 13.99 30.23
C ARG A 306 25.39 12.92 29.84
N LEU A 307 25.18 12.24 28.71
CA LEU A 307 26.14 11.27 28.18
C LEU A 307 27.47 11.96 27.81
N ARG A 308 27.41 13.12 27.16
CA ARG A 308 28.60 13.92 26.80
C ARG A 308 29.36 14.42 28.03
N THR A 309 28.68 15.00 29.02
CA THR A 309 29.31 15.50 30.26
C THR A 309 29.91 14.38 31.12
N ARG A 310 29.33 13.18 31.06
CA ARG A 310 29.92 11.95 31.65
C ARG A 310 31.04 11.34 30.81
N SER A 311 31.48 12.03 29.74
CA SER A 311 32.54 11.58 28.84
C SER A 311 32.27 10.23 28.16
N VAL A 312 30.99 9.88 27.97
CA VAL A 312 30.61 8.65 27.23
C VAL A 312 30.96 8.81 25.76
N PHE A 313 30.67 9.98 25.18
CA PHE A 313 31.11 10.39 23.84
C PHE A 313 31.49 11.88 23.87
N ARG A 314 32.14 12.37 22.81
CA ARG A 314 32.61 13.77 22.67
C ARG A 314 31.77 14.57 21.67
N THR A 315 31.52 14.00 20.48
CA THR A 315 30.79 14.62 19.37
C THR A 315 29.74 13.65 18.85
N LEU A 316 28.61 14.17 18.39
CA LEU A 316 27.63 13.39 17.63
C LEU A 316 27.70 13.88 16.18
N GLU A 317 28.03 12.98 15.26
CA GLU A 317 28.45 13.37 13.91
C GLU A 317 27.61 12.76 12.81
N VAL A 318 27.03 11.58 13.00
CA VAL A 318 26.27 10.89 11.95
C VAL A 318 25.00 10.26 12.51
N LEU A 319 23.93 10.28 11.73
CA LEU A 319 22.73 9.46 11.84
C LEU A 319 22.62 8.58 10.59
N ILE A 320 22.41 7.28 10.79
CA ILE A 320 22.06 6.31 9.74
C ILE A 320 20.65 5.77 10.04
N PRO A 321 19.62 6.23 9.31
CA PRO A 321 18.30 5.62 9.38
C PRO A 321 18.33 4.20 8.80
N SER A 322 17.65 3.26 9.45
CA SER A 322 17.60 1.86 9.07
C SER A 322 16.62 1.62 7.92
N HIS A 323 15.52 2.35 7.82
CA HIS A 323 14.57 2.23 6.70
C HIS A 323 13.68 3.47 6.52
N SER A 324 12.84 3.46 5.46
CA SER A 324 12.07 4.64 5.02
C SER A 324 10.93 5.07 5.93
N HIS A 325 10.62 4.32 7.00
CA HIS A 325 9.57 4.69 7.94
C HIS A 325 9.99 5.80 8.90
N GLY A 326 9.15 6.83 8.97
CA GLY A 326 9.42 8.10 9.64
C GLY A 326 9.72 7.95 11.12
N ASP A 327 9.07 7.02 11.82
CA ASP A 327 9.25 6.72 13.24
C ASP A 327 10.65 6.23 13.62
N HIS A 328 11.54 6.04 12.64
CA HIS A 328 12.96 5.72 12.85
C HIS A 328 13.89 6.92 12.57
N TYR A 329 13.36 8.05 12.12
CA TYR A 329 14.14 9.27 11.87
C TYR A 329 13.38 10.58 12.14
N LEU A 330 12.31 10.55 12.94
CA LEU A 330 11.53 11.75 13.32
C LEU A 330 12.41 12.87 13.88
N GLN A 331 13.44 12.53 14.66
CA GLN A 331 14.34 13.49 15.30
C GLN A 331 15.59 13.82 14.46
N ALA A 332 15.65 13.39 13.19
CA ALA A 332 16.81 13.66 12.33
C ALA A 332 17.12 15.15 12.17
N GLU A 333 16.09 15.99 11.95
CA GLU A 333 16.28 17.45 11.81
C GLU A 333 16.73 18.10 13.12
N PHE A 334 16.20 17.62 14.25
CA PHE A 334 16.64 18.05 15.58
C PHE A 334 18.13 17.76 15.77
N LEU A 335 18.58 16.53 15.49
CA LEU A 335 19.99 16.17 15.58
C LEU A 335 20.87 17.00 14.63
N ARG A 336 20.42 17.24 13.40
CA ARG A 336 21.15 18.08 12.44
C ARG A 336 21.35 19.50 12.95
N ARG A 337 20.29 20.14 13.46
CA ARG A 337 20.34 21.55 13.91
C ARG A 337 21.06 21.75 15.23
N LYS A 338 20.85 20.84 16.18
CA LYS A 338 21.35 20.98 17.55
C LYS A 338 22.75 20.38 17.73
N TRP A 339 23.02 19.28 17.07
CA TRP A 339 24.25 18.51 17.24
C TRP A 339 25.17 18.54 16.02
N GLY A 340 24.70 19.08 14.88
CA GLY A 340 25.50 19.12 13.65
C GLY A 340 25.66 17.76 12.98
N ALA A 341 24.86 16.77 13.37
CA ALA A 341 24.96 15.42 12.83
C ALA A 341 24.59 15.38 11.35
N GLU A 342 25.38 14.70 10.53
CA GLU A 342 25.04 14.43 9.14
C GLU A 342 24.10 13.22 9.01
N VAL A 343 23.20 13.23 8.03
CA VAL A 343 22.39 12.05 7.72
C VAL A 343 23.04 11.28 6.58
N TRP A 344 23.40 10.03 6.86
CA TRP A 344 23.92 9.09 5.87
C TRP A 344 22.87 8.02 5.62
N CYS A 345 22.64 7.68 4.36
CA CYS A 345 21.55 6.77 3.98
C CYS A 345 22.02 5.80 2.90
N LEU A 346 21.51 4.57 2.90
CA LEU A 346 21.75 3.63 1.81
C LEU A 346 21.19 4.22 0.49
N GLU A 347 21.89 4.00 -0.62
CA GLU A 347 21.41 4.35 -1.96
C GLU A 347 20.30 3.38 -2.43
N GLY A 348 19.85 3.48 -3.69
CA GLY A 348 18.83 2.58 -4.24
C GLY A 348 17.38 3.04 -4.00
N GLY A 349 17.17 4.35 -3.88
CA GLY A 349 15.85 4.97 -3.75
C GLY A 349 15.42 5.27 -2.31
N PHE A 350 16.12 4.76 -1.30
CA PHE A 350 15.85 5.08 0.11
C PHE A 350 16.09 6.57 0.40
N SER A 351 17.26 7.12 0.01
CA SER A 351 17.55 8.56 0.21
C SER A 351 16.49 9.50 -0.37
N ASP A 352 15.87 9.14 -1.50
CA ASP A 352 14.82 9.96 -2.10
C ASP A 352 13.57 10.07 -1.21
N ARG A 353 13.23 9.04 -0.41
CA ARG A 353 12.08 9.09 0.53
C ARG A 353 12.33 10.05 1.68
N LEU A 354 13.59 10.24 2.07
CA LEU A 354 13.99 11.18 3.13
C LEU A 354 13.97 12.63 2.63
N GLU A 355 14.40 12.84 1.38
CA GLU A 355 14.55 14.17 0.79
C GLU A 355 13.25 14.69 0.16
N ASP A 356 12.43 13.81 -0.42
CA ASP A 356 11.16 14.15 -1.08
C ASP A 356 10.07 13.08 -0.83
N PRO A 357 9.56 12.96 0.41
CA PRO A 357 8.57 11.94 0.75
C PRO A 357 7.23 12.08 0.00
N TYR A 358 6.88 13.29 -0.44
CA TYR A 358 5.62 13.56 -1.17
C TYR A 358 5.62 13.02 -2.60
N ARG A 359 6.80 12.72 -3.13
CA ARG A 359 6.98 12.09 -4.43
C ARG A 359 6.45 10.66 -4.48
N TYR A 360 6.25 10.00 -3.33
CA TYR A 360 5.97 8.57 -3.24
C TYR A 360 4.63 8.28 -2.53
N ASN A 361 3.93 7.25 -3.02
CA ASN A 361 2.65 6.77 -2.46
C ASN A 361 2.86 5.60 -1.48
N GLU A 362 3.81 5.74 -0.56
CA GLU A 362 4.19 4.71 0.41
C GLU A 362 3.60 4.99 1.79
N THR A 363 3.53 3.97 2.63
CA THR A 363 3.07 4.08 4.02
C THR A 363 4.18 4.52 4.97
N CYS A 364 3.80 5.10 6.10
CA CYS A 364 4.68 5.47 7.21
C CYS A 364 5.85 6.41 6.83
N LEU A 365 5.76 7.20 5.75
CA LEU A 365 6.76 8.25 5.49
C LEU A 365 6.65 9.41 6.49
N LEU A 366 7.74 10.15 6.68
CA LEU A 366 7.86 11.24 7.65
C LEU A 366 6.66 12.23 7.70
N PRO A 367 6.09 12.70 6.56
CA PRO A 367 4.93 13.58 6.57
C PRO A 367 3.71 13.08 7.32
N TYR A 368 3.52 11.77 7.39
CA TYR A 368 2.32 11.15 7.95
C TYR A 368 2.35 11.07 9.48
N TYR A 369 3.47 11.45 10.10
CA TYR A 369 3.62 11.61 11.54
C TYR A 369 3.48 13.08 12.00
N GLY A 370 2.66 13.87 11.30
CA GLY A 370 2.43 15.29 11.62
C GLY A 370 3.59 16.24 11.30
N LEU A 371 4.67 15.75 10.69
CA LEU A 371 5.85 16.54 10.30
C LEU A 371 5.82 16.94 8.83
N SER A 372 4.69 17.48 8.37
CA SER A 372 4.41 17.78 6.96
C SER A 372 5.27 18.89 6.32
N HIS A 373 6.26 19.42 7.04
CA HIS A 373 7.15 20.48 6.57
C HIS A 373 8.63 20.15 6.76
N THR A 374 8.93 18.94 7.23
CA THR A 374 10.29 18.48 7.48
C THR A 374 10.76 17.63 6.31
N VAL A 375 11.92 17.98 5.77
CA VAL A 375 12.68 17.13 4.85
C VAL A 375 13.99 16.75 5.55
N THR A 376 14.52 15.58 5.20
CA THR A 376 15.76 15.07 5.78
C THR A 376 16.86 15.00 4.71
N PRO A 377 17.60 16.11 4.47
CA PRO A 377 18.76 16.14 3.58
C PRO A 377 19.75 15.03 3.87
N VAL A 378 20.14 14.29 2.83
CA VAL A 378 21.12 13.21 2.93
C VAL A 378 22.50 13.74 2.53
N ALA A 379 23.40 13.82 3.50
CA ALA A 379 24.77 14.29 3.30
C ALA A 379 25.65 13.26 2.58
N ARG A 380 25.41 11.96 2.81
CA ARG A 380 26.14 10.87 2.16
C ARG A 380 25.22 9.72 1.78
N ARG A 381 25.36 9.23 0.55
CA ARG A 381 24.72 8.00 0.07
C ARG A 381 25.71 6.86 0.14
N LEU A 382 25.36 5.80 0.85
CA LEU A 382 26.17 4.61 1.08
C LEU A 382 25.75 3.49 0.12
N LYS A 383 26.71 2.72 -0.39
CA LYS A 383 26.42 1.63 -1.32
C LYS A 383 26.21 0.29 -0.63
N GLU A 384 25.47 -0.60 -1.29
CA GLU A 384 25.42 -2.01 -0.88
C GLU A 384 26.83 -2.61 -0.81
N GLY A 385 27.17 -3.22 0.32
CA GLY A 385 28.47 -3.81 0.59
C GLY A 385 29.60 -2.82 0.89
N GLU A 386 29.35 -1.51 0.87
CA GLU A 386 30.34 -0.50 1.26
C GLU A 386 30.77 -0.69 2.70
N THR A 387 32.07 -0.57 2.97
CA THR A 387 32.62 -0.54 4.34
C THR A 387 33.35 0.77 4.56
N PHE A 388 33.03 1.47 5.65
CA PHE A 388 33.73 2.69 6.06
C PHE A 388 34.24 2.55 7.49
N ASP A 389 35.31 3.26 7.82
CA ASP A 389 35.84 3.31 9.19
C ASP A 389 35.09 4.36 10.00
N TRP A 390 34.37 3.92 11.03
CA TRP A 390 33.80 4.79 12.05
C TRP A 390 34.73 4.87 13.25
N ASP A 391 35.74 5.74 13.16
CA ASP A 391 36.64 6.06 14.28
C ASP A 391 37.23 4.78 14.90
N GLY A 392 37.81 3.94 14.03
CA GLY A 392 38.40 2.65 14.36
C GLY A 392 37.41 1.49 14.55
N ILE A 393 36.18 1.62 14.05
CA ILE A 393 35.15 0.57 13.97
C ILE A 393 34.72 0.43 12.51
N PRO A 394 35.06 -0.66 11.81
CA PRO A 394 34.55 -0.90 10.47
C PRO A 394 33.03 -1.09 10.49
N VAL A 395 32.31 -0.26 9.73
CA VAL A 395 30.86 -0.37 9.52
C VAL A 395 30.62 -0.79 8.08
N ARG A 396 29.96 -1.93 7.89
CA ARG A 396 29.59 -2.46 6.57
C ARG A 396 28.09 -2.32 6.33
N MET A 397 27.73 -1.77 5.18
CA MET A 397 26.33 -1.58 4.79
C MET A 397 25.78 -2.75 3.99
N HIS A 398 24.53 -3.10 4.24
CA HIS A 398 23.77 -4.14 3.56
C HIS A 398 22.42 -3.61 3.08
N HIS A 399 22.00 -3.97 1.86
CA HIS A 399 20.62 -3.88 1.43
C HIS A 399 19.88 -5.08 1.99
N LEU A 400 18.98 -4.81 2.92
CA LEU A 400 18.27 -5.83 3.67
C LEU A 400 16.78 -5.59 3.53
N PRO A 401 16.17 -5.80 2.35
CA PRO A 401 14.75 -5.51 2.16
C PRO A 401 13.89 -6.46 3.00
N GLY A 402 12.88 -5.95 3.70
CA GLY A 402 12.00 -6.74 4.57
C GLY A 402 10.70 -6.01 4.80
N GLN A 403 10.48 -5.34 5.93
CA GLN A 403 9.22 -4.58 6.13
C GLN A 403 9.02 -3.53 5.01
N THR A 404 10.11 -2.93 4.54
CA THR A 404 10.17 -2.14 3.31
C THR A 404 11.23 -2.67 2.36
N VAL A 405 11.12 -2.35 1.07
CA VAL A 405 12.23 -2.57 0.12
C VAL A 405 13.39 -1.59 0.33
N TYR A 406 13.18 -0.52 1.09
CA TYR A 406 14.14 0.55 1.39
C TYR A 406 14.74 0.40 2.79
N THR A 407 15.18 -0.81 3.12
CA THR A 407 15.77 -1.12 4.43
C THR A 407 17.27 -1.42 4.30
N ALA A 408 18.05 -0.78 5.17
CA ALA A 408 19.48 -0.91 5.31
C ALA A 408 19.83 -1.74 6.56
N GLY A 409 20.81 -2.62 6.42
CA GLY A 409 21.50 -3.28 7.52
C GLY A 409 22.86 -2.62 7.76
N SER A 410 23.16 -2.27 9.00
CA SER A 410 24.49 -1.79 9.40
C SER A 410 25.21 -2.87 10.19
N GLU A 411 26.31 -3.42 9.68
CA GLU A 411 27.10 -4.46 10.32
C GLU A 411 28.32 -3.85 11.01
N VAL A 412 28.54 -4.20 12.26
CA VAL A 412 29.74 -3.84 13.03
C VAL A 412 30.28 -5.05 13.78
N THR A 413 31.58 -5.03 14.09
CA THR A 413 32.19 -6.00 15.01
C THR A 413 32.65 -5.28 16.26
N LEU A 414 32.07 -5.63 17.40
CA LEU A 414 32.45 -5.10 18.72
C LEU A 414 32.78 -6.27 19.64
N GLU A 415 33.91 -6.20 20.34
CA GLU A 415 34.29 -7.20 21.36
C GLU A 415 34.30 -8.64 20.80
N GLY A 416 34.66 -8.81 19.53
CA GLY A 416 34.69 -10.10 18.84
C GLY A 416 33.33 -10.63 18.38
N ARG A 417 32.23 -9.87 18.58
CA ARG A 417 30.87 -10.23 18.17
C ARG A 417 30.44 -9.44 16.93
N ARG A 418 29.87 -10.13 15.94
CA ARG A 418 29.23 -9.54 14.77
C ARG A 418 27.81 -9.10 15.11
N ILE A 419 27.58 -7.80 15.06
CA ILE A 419 26.30 -7.17 15.38
C ILE A 419 25.72 -6.59 14.08
N LEU A 420 24.44 -6.81 13.83
CA LEU A 420 23.74 -6.24 12.69
C LEU A 420 22.51 -5.45 13.18
N PHE A 421 22.48 -4.16 12.86
CA PHE A 421 21.27 -3.35 12.99
C PHE A 421 20.34 -3.67 11.82
N VAL A 422 19.10 -4.06 12.08
CA VAL A 422 18.18 -4.60 11.06
C VAL A 422 16.88 -3.82 10.89
N GLY A 423 16.68 -2.74 11.66
CA GLY A 423 15.40 -2.03 11.69
C GLY A 423 14.26 -3.01 11.99
N ASP A 424 13.15 -2.86 11.28
CA ASP A 424 11.90 -3.58 11.54
C ASP A 424 11.77 -4.88 10.74
N ASN A 425 12.87 -5.39 10.19
CA ASN A 425 12.83 -6.66 9.46
C ASN A 425 12.60 -7.86 10.36
N LEU A 426 12.93 -7.75 11.65
CA LEU A 426 12.81 -8.83 12.60
C LEU A 426 12.55 -8.28 14.00
N PHE A 427 11.78 -9.03 14.76
CA PHE A 427 11.44 -8.75 16.14
C PHE A 427 11.90 -9.91 17.02
N ALA A 428 12.35 -9.59 18.23
CA ALA A 428 12.62 -10.62 19.22
C ALA A 428 11.33 -11.39 19.50
N ALA A 429 11.39 -12.72 19.39
CA ALA A 429 10.24 -13.59 19.54
C ALA A 429 10.61 -14.85 20.35
N PRO A 430 9.62 -15.47 21.03
CA PRO A 430 9.83 -16.71 21.78
C PRO A 430 10.31 -17.89 20.93
N GLU A 431 10.66 -18.98 21.61
CA GLU A 431 11.07 -20.21 20.94
C GLU A 431 10.05 -20.74 19.93
N GLY A 432 10.56 -21.12 18.75
CA GLY A 432 9.74 -21.70 17.68
C GLY A 432 9.01 -20.67 16.81
N ARG A 433 9.03 -19.37 17.17
CA ARG A 433 8.39 -18.31 16.39
C ARG A 433 9.34 -17.66 15.41
N SER A 434 8.78 -17.08 14.35
CA SER A 434 9.57 -16.49 13.26
C SER A 434 10.06 -15.06 13.53
N GLY A 435 9.35 -14.29 14.37
CA GLY A 435 9.70 -12.89 14.63
C GLY A 435 9.53 -11.98 13.42
N HIS A 436 8.79 -12.42 12.40
CA HIS A 436 8.50 -11.60 11.22
C HIS A 436 7.60 -10.42 11.58
N GLU A 437 7.78 -9.34 10.83
CA GLU A 437 6.94 -8.15 10.91
C GLU A 437 5.78 -8.22 9.92
N ALA A 438 4.79 -7.31 10.04
CA ALA A 438 3.64 -7.21 9.16
C ALA A 438 4.02 -7.17 7.68
N VAL A 439 3.28 -7.94 6.87
CA VAL A 439 3.37 -7.87 5.41
C VAL A 439 2.48 -6.74 4.91
N VAL A 440 3.10 -5.62 4.55
CA VAL A 440 2.43 -4.40 4.11
C VAL A 440 2.56 -4.23 2.60
N ALA A 441 1.41 -4.26 1.89
CA ALA A 441 1.34 -4.13 0.43
C ALA A 441 2.16 -2.94 -0.10
N ARG A 442 1.93 -1.79 0.54
CA ARG A 442 2.40 -0.48 0.12
C ARG A 442 3.85 -0.17 0.49
N ASN A 443 4.55 -1.07 1.18
CA ASN A 443 5.98 -0.96 1.44
C ASN A 443 6.86 -1.67 0.39
N GLY A 444 6.28 -1.96 -0.79
CA GLY A 444 6.99 -2.53 -1.94
C GLY A 444 6.85 -4.05 -2.08
N SER A 445 5.63 -4.59 -1.88
CA SER A 445 5.23 -6.02 -1.76
C SER A 445 5.59 -7.00 -2.90
N GLN A 446 6.84 -6.96 -3.35
CA GLN A 446 7.49 -8.00 -4.14
C GLN A 446 8.06 -9.02 -3.16
N ILE A 447 7.20 -9.85 -2.56
CA ILE A 447 7.53 -10.74 -1.43
C ILE A 447 8.84 -11.55 -1.64
N ASP A 448 9.09 -11.99 -2.88
CA ASP A 448 10.30 -12.71 -3.25
C ASP A 448 11.56 -11.83 -3.30
N ARG A 449 11.44 -10.59 -3.80
CA ARG A 449 12.53 -9.58 -3.86
C ARG A 449 12.68 -8.78 -2.57
N GLN A 450 11.71 -8.90 -1.66
CA GLN A 450 11.64 -8.23 -0.38
C GLN A 450 11.94 -9.22 0.76
N TYR A 451 10.92 -9.76 1.42
CA TYR A 451 11.07 -10.63 2.60
C TYR A 451 11.99 -11.83 2.37
N LEU A 452 11.83 -12.56 1.25
CA LEU A 452 12.66 -13.74 0.98
C LEU A 452 14.12 -13.35 0.70
N GLN A 453 14.34 -12.26 -0.02
CA GLN A 453 15.69 -11.75 -0.27
C GLN A 453 16.35 -11.27 1.01
N GLY A 454 15.65 -10.47 1.83
CA GLY A 454 16.15 -10.02 3.14
C GLY A 454 16.49 -11.18 4.06
N ALA A 455 15.60 -12.17 4.16
CA ALA A 455 15.85 -13.35 4.99
C ALA A 455 17.06 -14.17 4.51
N ARG A 456 17.29 -14.28 3.19
CA ARG A 456 18.49 -14.92 2.62
C ARG A 456 19.75 -14.12 2.91
N THR A 457 19.70 -12.79 2.77
CA THR A 457 20.81 -11.91 3.11
C THR A 457 21.16 -12.04 4.60
N LEU A 458 20.17 -12.00 5.49
CA LEU A 458 20.35 -12.17 6.93
C LEU A 458 21.00 -13.53 7.26
N ALA A 459 20.50 -14.61 6.67
CA ALA A 459 21.06 -15.95 6.84
C ALA A 459 22.50 -16.08 6.32
N ARG A 460 22.86 -15.32 5.28
CA ARG A 460 24.22 -15.28 4.72
C ARG A 460 25.18 -14.48 5.60
N ILE A 461 24.73 -13.36 6.17
CA ILE A 461 25.55 -12.54 7.09
C ILE A 461 25.86 -13.34 8.37
N ALA A 462 24.88 -14.12 8.84
CA ALA A 462 24.98 -14.94 10.05
C ALA A 462 25.54 -14.14 11.25
N PRO A 463 24.87 -13.06 11.67
CA PRO A 463 25.34 -12.25 12.80
C PRO A 463 25.20 -13.00 14.12
N ASP A 464 26.01 -12.63 15.11
CA ASP A 464 25.89 -13.13 16.48
C ASP A 464 24.71 -12.46 17.20
N SER A 465 24.46 -11.18 16.91
CA SER A 465 23.39 -10.40 17.51
C SER A 465 22.66 -9.50 16.50
N LEU A 466 21.35 -9.36 16.69
CA LEU A 466 20.50 -8.43 15.92
C LEU A 466 19.99 -7.33 16.82
N LEU A 467 20.07 -6.11 16.29
CA LEU A 467 19.54 -4.91 16.91
C LEU A 467 18.40 -4.38 16.04
N CYS A 468 17.18 -4.56 16.55
CA CYS A 468 15.93 -4.31 15.85
C CYS A 468 15.47 -2.85 16.03
N GLY A 469 14.71 -2.32 15.07
CA GLY A 469 14.14 -0.97 15.12
C GLY A 469 13.03 -0.85 16.17
N HIS A 470 12.37 -1.96 16.48
CA HIS A 470 11.44 -2.11 17.60
C HIS A 470 11.77 -3.40 18.38
N SER A 471 11.19 -3.62 19.56
CA SER A 471 11.41 -4.80 20.43
C SER A 471 12.80 -4.88 21.13
N SER A 472 13.08 -5.99 21.81
CA SER A 472 14.36 -6.26 22.51
C SER A 472 15.46 -6.71 21.54
N GLU A 473 16.72 -6.70 22.01
CA GLU A 473 17.85 -7.23 21.23
C GLU A 473 17.76 -8.76 21.10
N ILE A 474 18.32 -9.33 20.02
CA ILE A 474 18.33 -10.77 19.78
C ILE A 474 19.79 -11.26 19.81
N GLU A 475 20.21 -11.96 20.87
CA GLU A 475 21.45 -12.73 20.88
C GLU A 475 21.27 -14.13 20.28
N HIS A 476 22.36 -14.76 19.84
CA HIS A 476 22.35 -16.07 19.18
C HIS A 476 21.41 -16.09 17.95
N ALA A 477 21.55 -15.05 17.12
CA ALA A 477 20.61 -14.71 16.07
C ALA A 477 20.41 -15.80 14.99
N GLU A 478 21.31 -16.79 14.90
CA GLU A 478 21.21 -17.94 14.00
C GLU A 478 19.82 -18.61 14.04
N ARG A 479 19.29 -18.83 15.25
CA ARG A 479 17.99 -19.52 15.42
C ARG A 479 16.84 -18.68 14.86
N GLN A 480 16.75 -17.41 15.26
CA GLN A 480 15.67 -16.53 14.81
C GLN A 480 15.75 -16.27 13.29
N THR A 481 16.97 -16.09 12.78
CA THR A 481 17.24 -15.90 11.35
C THR A 481 16.78 -17.11 10.52
N ARG A 482 17.02 -18.34 11.01
CA ARG A 482 16.54 -19.56 10.34
C ARG A 482 15.01 -19.63 10.30
N GLN A 483 14.34 -19.29 11.41
CA GLN A 483 12.88 -19.31 11.46
C GLN A 483 12.26 -18.25 10.55
N PHE A 484 12.86 -17.07 10.49
CA PHE A 484 12.45 -16.02 9.56
C PHE A 484 12.61 -16.44 8.10
N LEU A 485 13.72 -17.09 7.74
CA LEU A 485 13.91 -17.62 6.39
C LEU A 485 12.89 -18.71 6.04
N PHE A 486 12.59 -19.62 6.97
CA PHE A 486 11.55 -20.63 6.77
C PHE A 486 10.18 -19.99 6.54
N TRP A 487 9.83 -18.99 7.36
CA TRP A 487 8.60 -18.21 7.20
C TRP A 487 8.55 -17.50 5.85
N ALA A 488 9.60 -16.79 5.43
CA ALA A 488 9.63 -16.04 4.18
C ALA A 488 9.46 -16.96 2.95
N GLN A 489 10.06 -18.15 2.98
CA GLN A 489 9.86 -19.18 1.97
C GLN A 489 8.41 -19.68 1.93
N ARG A 490 7.80 -19.88 3.11
CA ARG A 490 6.40 -20.31 3.23
C ARG A 490 5.45 -19.24 2.71
N LEU A 491 5.61 -17.98 3.14
CA LEU A 491 4.84 -16.83 2.67
C LEU A 491 4.89 -16.73 1.15
N THR A 492 6.09 -16.77 0.56
CA THR A 492 6.28 -16.66 -0.89
C THR A 492 5.53 -17.76 -1.66
N ARG A 493 5.51 -19.00 -1.14
CA ARG A 493 4.78 -20.11 -1.78
C ARG A 493 3.27 -19.98 -1.62
N GLU A 494 2.81 -19.70 -0.40
CA GLU A 494 1.38 -19.72 -0.09
C GLU A 494 0.64 -18.50 -0.67
N ILE A 495 1.24 -17.31 -0.69
CA ILE A 495 0.56 -16.10 -1.16
C ILE A 495 0.20 -16.16 -2.66
N ARG A 496 1.03 -16.82 -3.47
CA ARG A 496 0.82 -17.01 -4.92
C ARG A 496 -0.44 -17.78 -5.24
N GLN A 497 -0.89 -18.66 -4.34
CA GLN A 497 -2.05 -19.52 -4.59
C GLN A 497 -3.36 -18.75 -4.70
N PHE A 498 -3.41 -17.51 -4.21
CA PHE A 498 -4.59 -16.65 -4.21
C PHE A 498 -4.67 -15.75 -5.45
N SER A 499 -3.57 -15.55 -6.16
CA SER A 499 -3.54 -14.71 -7.36
C SER A 499 -4.47 -15.27 -8.44
N PHE A 500 -5.34 -14.41 -8.96
CA PHE A 500 -6.04 -14.62 -10.23
C PHE A 500 -5.15 -14.30 -11.44
N PHE A 501 -4.23 -13.36 -11.28
CA PHE A 501 -3.34 -12.91 -12.34
C PHE A 501 -2.12 -13.82 -12.53
N GLU A 502 -1.67 -13.90 -13.78
CA GLU A 502 -0.32 -14.36 -14.11
C GLU A 502 0.38 -13.34 -15.02
N PRO A 503 1.52 -12.76 -14.59
CA PRO A 503 2.25 -13.11 -13.36
C PRO A 503 1.57 -12.58 -12.08
N TYR A 504 1.75 -13.32 -10.98
CA TYR A 504 1.20 -12.95 -9.66
C TYR A 504 1.66 -11.59 -9.10
N ALA A 505 2.69 -10.97 -9.70
CA ALA A 505 3.11 -9.62 -9.35
C ALA A 505 1.97 -8.59 -9.50
N LEU A 506 1.07 -8.76 -10.48
CA LEU A 506 -0.09 -7.87 -10.68
C LEU A 506 -1.09 -7.93 -9.52
N TYR A 507 -1.13 -9.06 -8.80
CA TYR A 507 -1.96 -9.28 -7.63
C TYR A 507 -1.36 -8.66 -6.35
N LEU A 508 -0.03 -8.58 -6.25
CA LEU A 508 0.68 -8.15 -5.03
C LEU A 508 1.24 -6.72 -5.07
N ASP A 509 1.71 -6.28 -6.22
CA ASP A 509 2.50 -5.07 -6.33
C ASP A 509 1.64 -3.92 -6.87
N PRO A 510 1.26 -2.93 -6.03
CA PRO A 510 0.49 -1.78 -6.48
C PRO A 510 1.34 -0.76 -7.26
N TYR A 511 2.62 -1.04 -7.53
CA TYR A 511 3.58 -0.09 -8.13
C TYR A 511 4.15 -0.56 -9.48
N TRP A 512 3.55 -1.56 -10.13
CA TRP A 512 3.90 -1.85 -11.54
C TRP A 512 3.53 -0.70 -12.48
N LEU A 513 2.59 0.16 -12.06
CA LEU A 513 2.35 1.49 -12.60
C LEU A 513 2.29 2.47 -11.43
N GLN A 514 3.06 3.55 -11.50
CA GLN A 514 3.06 4.59 -10.48
C GLN A 514 3.19 5.97 -11.12
N TYR A 515 2.81 7.01 -10.37
CA TYR A 515 3.01 8.39 -10.77
C TYR A 515 4.22 8.97 -10.05
N ASP A 516 4.94 9.84 -10.75
CA ASP A 516 6.12 10.51 -10.22
C ASP A 516 6.15 11.99 -10.65
N PRO A 517 6.00 12.95 -9.73
CA PRO A 517 5.72 12.75 -8.29
C PRO A 517 4.28 12.31 -8.03
N TYR A 518 4.05 11.61 -6.91
CA TYR A 518 2.71 11.22 -6.47
C TYR A 518 1.86 12.43 -6.02
N ILE A 519 2.42 13.33 -5.20
CA ILE A 519 1.72 14.54 -4.73
C ILE A 519 2.40 15.78 -5.30
N GLN A 520 1.60 16.66 -5.90
CA GLN A 520 2.02 17.99 -6.34
C GLN A 520 1.18 19.05 -5.66
N ARG A 521 1.77 20.22 -5.41
CA ARG A 521 1.06 21.40 -4.92
C ARG A 521 1.28 22.55 -5.87
N LEU A 522 0.20 23.02 -6.48
CA LEU A 522 0.26 23.97 -7.59
C LEU A 522 -0.80 25.07 -7.38
N ALA A 523 -0.55 26.26 -7.89
CA ALA A 523 -1.54 27.33 -7.87
C ALA A 523 -2.47 27.26 -9.11
N PRO A 524 -3.69 27.83 -9.06
CA PRO A 524 -4.52 27.99 -10.25
C PRO A 524 -3.75 28.70 -11.38
N GLY A 525 -3.89 28.22 -12.61
CA GLY A 525 -3.14 28.74 -13.76
C GLY A 525 -1.69 28.27 -13.88
N GLU A 526 -1.17 27.43 -12.98
CA GLU A 526 0.18 26.84 -13.14
C GLU A 526 0.19 25.61 -14.05
N GLU A 527 1.29 25.42 -14.77
CA GLU A 527 1.61 24.17 -15.46
C GLU A 527 2.11 23.14 -14.43
N GLY A 528 1.52 21.95 -14.46
CA GLY A 528 1.98 20.77 -13.73
C GLY A 528 2.62 19.74 -14.65
N ARG A 529 3.43 18.86 -14.07
CA ARG A 529 4.09 17.75 -14.79
C ARG A 529 4.08 16.50 -13.95
N VAL A 530 3.74 15.37 -14.56
CA VAL A 530 3.81 14.07 -13.89
C VAL A 530 4.28 13.02 -14.87
N ALA A 531 5.15 12.12 -14.41
CA ALA A 531 5.52 10.94 -15.16
C ALA A 531 4.64 9.76 -14.75
N ILE A 532 4.01 9.09 -15.71
CA ILE A 532 3.45 7.76 -15.51
C ILE A 532 4.59 6.75 -15.72
N VAL A 533 5.05 6.14 -14.64
CA VAL A 533 6.16 5.18 -14.64
C VAL A 533 5.60 3.77 -14.73
N LEU A 534 5.73 3.17 -15.91
CA LEU A 534 5.29 1.82 -16.22
C LEU A 534 6.44 0.83 -16.11
N ARG A 535 6.23 -0.27 -15.39
CA ARG A 535 7.10 -1.45 -15.44
C ARG A 535 6.37 -2.61 -16.08
N ASN A 536 6.98 -3.21 -17.11
CA ASN A 536 6.45 -4.45 -17.66
C ASN A 536 6.78 -5.64 -16.75
N VAL A 537 5.86 -5.94 -15.83
CA VAL A 537 5.99 -7.10 -14.94
C VAL A 537 5.69 -8.43 -15.65
N TYR A 538 5.14 -8.39 -16.87
CA TYR A 538 4.86 -9.61 -17.62
C TYR A 538 6.16 -10.24 -18.10
N GLY A 539 6.26 -11.57 -18.01
CA GLY A 539 7.40 -12.35 -18.51
C GLY A 539 7.52 -12.39 -20.04
N LYS A 540 6.88 -11.47 -20.76
CA LYS A 540 6.87 -11.35 -22.22
C LYS A 540 6.81 -9.89 -22.63
N ARG A 541 7.13 -9.63 -23.90
CA ARG A 541 6.94 -8.31 -24.51
C ARG A 541 5.45 -7.90 -24.44
N MET A 542 5.17 -6.71 -23.94
CA MET A 542 3.80 -6.21 -23.76
C MET A 542 3.60 -4.82 -24.37
N ARG A 543 2.46 -4.62 -25.01
CA ARG A 543 1.99 -3.31 -25.49
C ARG A 543 1.10 -2.68 -24.42
N PHE A 544 1.36 -1.43 -24.11
CA PHE A 544 0.57 -0.60 -23.21
C PHE A 544 -0.02 0.57 -24.00
N ARG A 545 -1.32 0.80 -23.84
CA ARG A 545 -2.00 2.05 -24.19
C ARG A 545 -2.34 2.75 -22.90
N VAL A 546 -1.96 4.02 -22.77
CA VAL A 546 -2.18 4.83 -21.58
C VAL A 546 -2.79 6.16 -22.00
N CYS A 547 -3.98 6.45 -21.51
CA CYS A 547 -4.66 7.72 -21.75
C CYS A 547 -4.79 8.47 -20.42
N PRO A 548 -4.01 9.53 -20.15
CA PRO A 548 -4.17 10.33 -18.95
C PRO A 548 -5.61 10.82 -18.78
N ALA A 549 -6.13 10.70 -17.58
CA ALA A 549 -7.47 11.10 -17.20
C ALA A 549 -7.36 12.15 -16.07
N LEU A 550 -7.54 13.40 -16.45
CA LEU A 550 -7.38 14.56 -15.56
C LEU A 550 -8.75 15.07 -15.06
N PRO A 551 -8.79 15.93 -14.04
CA PRO A 551 -10.03 16.60 -13.62
C PRO A 551 -10.70 17.34 -14.78
N GLU A 552 -12.00 17.62 -14.63
CA GLU A 552 -12.76 18.34 -15.65
C GLU A 552 -12.15 19.72 -15.93
N GLY A 553 -12.03 20.08 -17.20
CA GLY A 553 -11.40 21.32 -17.65
C GLY A 553 -9.87 21.28 -17.76
N TRP A 554 -9.20 20.22 -17.29
CA TRP A 554 -7.76 20.06 -17.39
C TRP A 554 -7.41 19.32 -18.68
N GLN A 555 -6.29 19.67 -19.31
CA GLN A 555 -5.83 19.05 -20.56
C GLN A 555 -4.47 18.41 -20.36
N ALA A 556 -4.32 17.17 -20.84
CA ALA A 556 -3.08 16.42 -20.80
C ALA A 556 -2.34 16.56 -22.13
N GLU A 557 -1.03 16.75 -22.07
CA GLU A 557 -0.15 16.70 -23.23
C GLU A 557 1.02 15.75 -22.95
N PRO A 558 1.16 14.62 -23.68
CA PRO A 558 0.20 14.05 -24.65
C PRO A 558 -1.09 13.49 -24.02
N GLU A 559 -2.16 13.40 -24.83
CA GLU A 559 -3.45 12.78 -24.44
C GLU A 559 -3.43 11.24 -24.48
N GLU A 560 -2.47 10.64 -25.18
CA GLU A 560 -2.32 9.19 -25.27
C GLU A 560 -0.86 8.78 -25.48
N PHE A 561 -0.49 7.65 -24.90
CA PHE A 561 0.72 6.91 -25.21
C PHE A 561 0.40 5.51 -25.70
N SER A 562 1.14 5.03 -26.69
CA SER A 562 1.19 3.63 -27.09
C SER A 562 2.64 3.15 -27.10
N VAL A 563 3.02 2.38 -26.08
CA VAL A 563 4.41 1.89 -25.91
C VAL A 563 4.46 0.37 -25.88
N THR A 564 5.56 -0.20 -26.35
CA THR A 564 5.83 -1.64 -26.24
C THR A 564 7.09 -1.84 -25.42
N LEU A 565 6.99 -2.63 -24.35
CA LEU A 565 8.05 -2.84 -23.38
C LEU A 565 8.50 -4.31 -23.39
N GLN A 566 9.80 -4.53 -23.25
CA GLN A 566 10.38 -5.85 -22.96
C GLN A 566 10.13 -6.25 -21.50
N PRO A 567 10.23 -7.54 -21.13
CA PRO A 567 10.11 -7.96 -19.72
C PRO A 567 11.03 -7.14 -18.81
N GLU A 568 10.55 -6.77 -17.62
CA GLU A 568 11.24 -5.95 -16.61
C GLU A 568 11.61 -4.53 -17.06
N GLN A 569 11.34 -4.14 -18.31
CA GLN A 569 11.63 -2.79 -18.79
C GLN A 569 10.72 -1.78 -18.09
N ILE A 570 11.34 -0.69 -17.64
CA ILE A 570 10.66 0.48 -17.07
C ILE A 570 10.64 1.60 -18.11
N ARG A 571 9.50 2.27 -18.26
CA ARG A 571 9.34 3.45 -19.10
C ARG A 571 8.65 4.56 -18.33
N ARG A 572 9.20 5.77 -18.42
CA ARG A 572 8.57 6.99 -17.95
C ARG A 572 7.82 7.66 -19.10
N LEU A 573 6.55 7.97 -18.89
CA LEU A 573 5.69 8.67 -19.84
C LEU A 573 5.37 10.04 -19.24
N GLU A 574 6.02 11.07 -19.75
CA GLU A 574 5.88 12.43 -19.22
C GLU A 574 4.58 13.06 -19.72
N VAL A 575 3.73 13.48 -18.78
CA VAL A 575 2.47 14.17 -19.00
C VAL A 575 2.59 15.59 -18.45
N LYS A 576 2.34 16.57 -19.31
CA LYS A 576 2.14 17.96 -18.89
C LYS A 576 0.65 18.25 -18.79
N PHE A 577 0.27 19.12 -17.88
CA PHE A 577 -1.10 19.58 -17.77
C PHE A 577 -1.17 21.02 -17.28
N GLN A 578 -2.25 21.70 -17.67
CA GLN A 578 -2.51 23.08 -17.26
C GLN A 578 -3.64 23.10 -16.25
N ILE A 579 -3.42 23.74 -15.10
CA ILE A 579 -4.49 23.97 -14.12
C ILE A 579 -5.32 25.16 -14.57
N PRO A 580 -6.66 25.03 -14.67
CA PRO A 580 -7.54 26.16 -14.95
C PRO A 580 -7.37 27.27 -13.92
N CYS A 581 -7.50 28.53 -14.34
CA CYS A 581 -7.38 29.70 -13.45
C CYS A 581 -8.46 29.73 -12.36
N GLU A 582 -9.59 29.10 -12.64
CA GLU A 582 -10.77 28.96 -11.80
C GLU A 582 -10.80 27.65 -11.00
N ALA A 583 -9.74 26.83 -11.07
CA ALA A 583 -9.68 25.57 -10.36
C ALA A 583 -9.88 25.80 -8.84
N PRO A 584 -10.81 25.08 -8.19
CA PRO A 584 -11.07 25.25 -6.77
C PRO A 584 -9.84 24.84 -5.96
N ALA A 585 -9.61 25.56 -4.87
CA ALA A 585 -8.54 25.27 -3.93
C ALA A 585 -8.87 24.03 -3.09
N GLN A 586 -8.54 22.87 -3.63
CA GLN A 586 -8.83 21.56 -3.05
C GLN A 586 -7.87 20.51 -3.63
N THR A 587 -8.00 19.28 -3.14
CA THR A 587 -7.34 18.10 -3.69
C THR A 587 -8.02 17.66 -4.98
N HIS A 588 -7.23 17.42 -6.03
CA HIS A 588 -7.66 16.87 -7.30
C HIS A 588 -6.91 15.59 -7.63
N LEU A 589 -7.59 14.60 -8.20
CA LEU A 589 -7.00 13.33 -8.60
C LEU A 589 -6.64 13.33 -10.08
N LEU A 590 -5.43 12.87 -10.38
CA LEU A 590 -5.02 12.50 -11.72
C LEU A 590 -4.99 10.98 -11.81
N SER A 591 -5.43 10.42 -12.93
CA SER A 591 -5.37 8.99 -13.20
C SER A 591 -5.04 8.78 -14.68
N ALA A 592 -5.09 7.52 -15.14
CA ALA A 592 -4.97 7.20 -16.54
C ALA A 592 -5.73 5.92 -16.84
N ASP A 593 -6.47 5.89 -17.94
CA ASP A 593 -7.05 4.66 -18.48
C ASP A 593 -5.92 3.84 -19.11
N VAL A 594 -5.68 2.65 -18.55
CA VAL A 594 -4.56 1.79 -18.93
C VAL A 594 -5.06 0.51 -19.55
N THR A 595 -4.53 0.17 -20.72
CA THR A 595 -4.72 -1.13 -21.36
C THR A 595 -3.38 -1.81 -21.57
N ALA A 596 -3.22 -3.03 -21.06
CA ALA A 596 -2.03 -3.87 -21.20
C ALA A 596 -2.36 -5.13 -22.02
N GLY A 597 -1.98 -5.13 -23.30
CA GLY A 597 -2.38 -6.17 -24.24
C GLY A 597 -3.91 -6.23 -24.40
N SER A 598 -4.53 -7.33 -23.97
CA SER A 598 -5.99 -7.50 -23.98
C SER A 598 -6.68 -7.10 -22.67
N TRP A 599 -5.91 -6.78 -21.63
CA TRP A 599 -6.46 -6.42 -20.32
C TRP A 599 -6.67 -4.92 -20.23
N ARG A 600 -7.90 -4.51 -19.93
CA ARG A 600 -8.23 -3.12 -19.62
C ARG A 600 -8.23 -2.96 -18.11
N TRP A 601 -7.26 -2.22 -17.61
CA TRP A 601 -7.15 -1.89 -16.19
C TRP A 601 -7.97 -0.65 -15.83
N GLY A 602 -8.24 0.23 -16.79
CA GLY A 602 -8.95 1.48 -16.54
C GLY A 602 -8.12 2.42 -15.67
N GLU A 603 -8.80 3.32 -14.94
CA GLU A 603 -8.22 4.33 -14.06
C GLU A 603 -7.74 3.74 -12.71
N PHE A 604 -7.02 2.61 -12.76
CA PHE A 604 -6.63 1.78 -11.62
C PHE A 604 -5.63 2.44 -10.66
N PHE A 605 -4.87 3.43 -11.12
CA PHE A 605 -3.84 4.12 -10.33
C PHE A 605 -4.04 5.64 -10.38
N ASP A 606 -3.52 6.36 -9.38
CA ASP A 606 -3.62 7.82 -9.31
C ASP A 606 -2.34 8.54 -8.87
N ALA A 607 -2.39 9.85 -9.08
CA ALA A 607 -1.64 10.89 -8.40
C ALA A 607 -2.58 11.96 -7.86
N ARG A 608 -2.01 12.84 -7.04
CA ARG A 608 -2.71 13.93 -6.35
C ARG A 608 -2.11 15.28 -6.73
N VAL A 609 -2.99 16.25 -6.98
CA VAL A 609 -2.64 17.67 -7.10
C VAL A 609 -3.44 18.47 -6.08
N ASP A 610 -2.76 19.08 -5.13
CA ASP A 610 -3.35 20.09 -4.24
C ASP A 610 -3.30 21.45 -4.93
N VAL A 611 -4.47 21.95 -5.32
CA VAL A 611 -4.59 23.32 -5.81
C VAL A 611 -4.64 24.27 -4.62
N LEU A 612 -3.66 25.18 -4.53
CA LEU A 612 -3.53 26.11 -3.42
C LEU A 612 -4.51 27.29 -3.54
N SER A 613 -4.94 27.84 -2.40
CA SER A 613 -5.68 29.10 -2.38
C SER A 613 -4.83 30.24 -2.93
N ALA A 614 -5.42 31.10 -3.78
CA ALA A 614 -4.74 32.27 -4.35
C ALA A 614 -4.00 33.08 -3.27
N GLY A 615 -2.69 33.29 -3.45
CA GLY A 615 -1.86 34.10 -2.54
C GLY A 615 -1.11 33.36 -1.42
N LYS A 616 -1.38 32.06 -1.16
CA LYS A 616 -0.52 31.27 -0.26
C LYS A 616 0.76 30.87 -0.98
N ARG A 617 1.92 31.32 -0.46
CA ARG A 617 3.24 30.80 -0.87
C ARG A 617 3.47 29.44 -0.24
N LEU A 618 4.04 28.51 -1.01
CA LEU A 618 4.59 27.25 -0.49
C LEU A 618 5.56 27.55 0.66
N PRO A 619 5.57 26.76 1.75
CA PRO A 619 6.55 26.90 2.82
C PRO A 619 7.98 26.91 2.27
N ARG A 620 8.86 27.75 2.83
CA ARG A 620 10.30 27.74 2.48
C ARG A 620 10.89 26.38 2.86
N GLY A 621 11.13 25.54 1.84
CA GLY A 621 11.47 24.12 1.97
C GLY A 621 10.76 23.26 0.90
N TYR A 622 9.65 23.77 0.37
CA TYR A 622 8.82 23.16 -0.68
C TYR A 622 9.04 23.75 -2.08
N ALA A 623 10.04 24.61 -2.27
CA ALA A 623 10.21 25.33 -3.52
C ALA A 623 10.55 24.35 -4.66
N ARG A 624 9.55 24.10 -5.53
CA ARG A 624 9.61 23.50 -6.88
C ARG A 624 10.83 22.58 -7.09
N VAL A 625 10.61 21.28 -6.97
CA VAL A 625 11.46 20.30 -7.66
C VAL A 625 11.30 20.58 -9.15
N ARG A 626 12.32 21.24 -9.72
CA ARG A 626 12.44 21.52 -11.16
C ARG A 626 13.09 20.34 -11.87
#